data_AF-W0EGN1-F1
#
_entry.id   AF-W0EGN1-F1
#
_cell.length_a   1.000
_cell.length_b   1.000
_cell.length_c   1.000
_cell.angle_alpha   90.00
_cell.angle_beta   90.00
_cell.angle_gamma   90.00
#
_symmetry.space_group_name_H-M   'P 1'
#
loop_
_entity.id
_entity.type
_entity.pdbx_description
1 polymer ?
#
loop_
_entity_poly.entity_id
_entity_poly.type
_entity_poly.pdbx_seq_one_letter_code
_entity_poly.pdbx_strand_id
1 'polypeptide(L)'
;MENTIMEEKNKGIKKKIFVKVLIGIIILIILGISGLNLFINRIISEADKNLNMDEFDKAMHYYQIALKYNIGKDQDIKSKIQLCNDLKGSLFAYNAGLDLLNKKDYVEAIRTFGYVNPQDEKRYNLAQAKIAESEELYVESKIESAKYYREHDNYVQAIKILKLILDDDPNNETAKSLITQYEADKDAYLKAKTAKYQAEEDARRKAALEKREAEIKAWQDSIKYR
;
A
#
# COMPACT_ATOMS: atom_id res chain seq x y z
N MET A 1 7.70 87.04 -37.57
CA MET A 1 6.33 86.71 -37.15
C MET A 1 5.79 85.48 -37.87
N GLU A 2 5.93 85.36 -39.20
CA GLU A 2 5.51 84.15 -39.95
C GLU A 2 6.23 82.86 -39.52
N ASN A 3 7.55 82.87 -39.34
CA ASN A 3 8.30 81.69 -38.90
C ASN A 3 7.82 81.14 -37.54
N THR A 4 7.41 82.02 -36.63
CA THR A 4 6.97 81.67 -35.27
C THR A 4 5.60 81.00 -35.28
N ILE A 5 4.68 81.48 -36.12
CA ILE A 5 3.33 80.89 -36.30
C ILE A 5 3.42 79.51 -36.99
N MET A 6 4.33 79.37 -37.95
CA MET A 6 4.59 78.09 -38.64
C MET A 6 5.20 77.05 -37.70
N GLU A 7 6.08 77.46 -36.77
CA GLU A 7 6.66 76.57 -35.75
C GLU A 7 5.61 76.06 -34.75
N GLU A 8 4.73 76.91 -34.22
CA GLU A 8 3.67 76.49 -33.29
C GLU A 8 2.67 75.53 -33.91
N LYS A 9 2.24 75.81 -35.15
CA LYS A 9 1.33 74.94 -35.90
C LYS A 9 1.96 73.55 -36.15
N ASN A 10 3.25 73.52 -36.47
CA ASN A 10 4.01 72.29 -36.66
C ASN A 10 4.17 71.50 -35.34
N LYS A 11 4.37 72.19 -34.20
CA LYS A 11 4.39 71.60 -32.85
C LYS A 11 3.06 70.92 -32.50
N GLY A 12 1.93 71.56 -32.81
CA GLY A 12 0.59 71.01 -32.60
C GLY A 12 0.28 69.77 -33.44
N ILE A 13 0.74 69.74 -34.69
CA ILE A 13 0.62 68.57 -35.59
C ILE A 13 1.47 67.41 -35.08
N LYS A 14 2.73 67.65 -34.70
CA LYS A 14 3.63 66.62 -34.12
C LYS A 14 3.05 66.01 -32.85
N LYS A 15 2.44 66.81 -31.97
CA LYS A 15 1.76 66.33 -30.76
C LYS A 15 0.57 65.40 -31.07
N LYS A 16 -0.26 65.73 -32.07
CA LYS A 16 -1.39 64.88 -32.50
C LYS A 16 -0.93 63.56 -33.12
N ILE A 17 0.15 63.58 -33.90
CA ILE A 17 0.75 62.36 -34.47
C ILE A 17 1.29 61.47 -33.36
N PHE A 18 2.03 62.05 -32.40
CA PHE A 18 2.55 61.32 -31.25
C PHE A 18 1.45 60.62 -30.44
N VAL A 19 0.33 61.32 -30.17
CA VAL A 19 -0.82 60.72 -29.45
C VAL A 19 -1.42 59.55 -30.22
N LYS A 20 -1.58 59.63 -31.54
CA LYS A 20 -2.12 58.52 -32.36
C LYS A 20 -1.18 57.30 -32.35
N VAL A 21 0.13 57.53 -32.45
CA VAL A 21 1.14 56.46 -32.34
C VAL A 21 1.05 55.77 -30.98
N LEU A 22 0.90 56.56 -29.91
CA LEU A 22 0.81 56.05 -28.53
C LEU A 22 -0.45 55.20 -28.32
N ILE A 23 -1.60 55.64 -28.84
CA ILE A 23 -2.86 54.85 -28.83
C ILE A 23 -2.68 53.54 -29.60
N GLY A 24 -2.05 53.58 -30.78
CA GLY A 24 -1.77 52.38 -31.57
C GLY A 24 -0.91 51.36 -30.82
N ILE A 25 0.13 51.82 -30.12
CA ILE A 25 0.98 50.96 -29.27
C ILE A 25 0.16 50.33 -28.14
N ILE A 26 -0.70 51.10 -27.47
CA ILE A 26 -1.56 50.58 -26.38
C ILE A 26 -2.49 49.47 -26.90
N ILE A 27 -3.12 49.67 -28.06
CA ILE A 27 -4.01 48.66 -28.66
C ILE A 27 -3.24 47.37 -28.96
N LEU A 28 -2.03 47.47 -29.53
CA LEU A 28 -1.18 46.31 -29.80
C LEU A 28 -0.79 45.56 -28.52
N ILE A 29 -0.49 46.29 -27.44
CA ILE A 29 -0.20 45.69 -26.13
C ILE A 29 -1.43 44.94 -25.60
N ILE A 30 -2.62 45.54 -25.65
CA ILE A 30 -3.86 44.90 -25.19
C ILE A 30 -4.15 43.63 -25.98
N LEU A 31 -4.07 43.68 -27.32
CA LEU A 31 -4.27 42.51 -28.17
C LEU A 31 -3.25 41.40 -27.90
N GLY A 32 -1.99 41.78 -27.67
CA GLY A 32 -0.93 40.84 -27.29
C GLY A 32 -1.23 40.13 -25.96
N ILE A 33 -1.66 40.90 -24.94
CA ILE A 33 -2.04 40.35 -23.63
C ILE A 33 -3.28 39.45 -23.75
N SER A 34 -4.30 39.86 -24.51
CA SER A 34 -5.50 39.05 -24.74
C SER A 34 -5.18 37.73 -25.45
N GLY A 35 -4.35 37.77 -26.49
CA GLY A 35 -3.90 36.58 -27.21
C GLY A 35 -3.11 35.63 -26.32
N LEU A 36 -2.22 36.16 -25.48
CA LEU A 36 -1.44 35.36 -24.53
C LEU A 36 -2.36 34.69 -23.48
N ASN A 37 -3.34 35.43 -22.96
CA ASN A 37 -4.32 34.87 -22.01
C ASN A 37 -5.14 33.72 -22.63
N LEU A 38 -5.60 33.85 -23.88
CA LEU A 38 -6.30 32.76 -24.58
C LEU A 38 -5.42 31.53 -24.77
N PHE A 39 -4.15 31.74 -25.13
CA PHE A 39 -3.18 30.65 -25.27
C PHE A 39 -2.98 29.91 -23.94
N ILE A 40 -2.72 30.64 -22.85
CA ILE A 40 -2.52 30.04 -21.52
C ILE A 40 -3.75 29.27 -21.08
N ASN A 41 -4.96 29.84 -21.23
CA ASN A 41 -6.21 29.17 -20.86
C ASN A 41 -6.40 27.85 -21.63
N ARG A 42 -6.02 27.82 -22.92
CA ARG A 42 -6.06 26.59 -23.71
C ARG A 42 -5.07 25.54 -23.19
N ILE A 43 -3.84 25.95 -22.84
CA ILE A 43 -2.84 25.03 -22.27
C ILE A 43 -3.31 24.47 -20.92
N ILE A 44 -3.88 25.30 -20.04
CA ILE A 44 -4.46 24.85 -18.76
C ILE A 44 -5.61 23.87 -19.01
N SER A 45 -6.49 24.15 -19.97
CA SER A 45 -7.58 23.25 -20.31
C SER A 45 -7.10 21.88 -20.81
N GLU A 46 -6.04 21.82 -21.60
CA GLU A 46 -5.43 20.55 -21.99
C GLU A 46 -4.74 19.84 -20.80
N ALA A 47 -4.13 20.60 -19.88
CA ALA A 47 -3.57 20.05 -18.65
C ALA A 47 -4.65 19.40 -17.78
N ASP A 48 -5.76 20.11 -17.53
CA ASP A 48 -6.92 19.61 -16.77
C ASP A 48 -7.52 18.36 -17.43
N LYS A 49 -7.64 18.35 -18.76
CA LYS A 49 -8.11 17.17 -19.50
C LYS A 49 -7.21 15.96 -19.29
N ASN A 50 -5.88 16.13 -19.41
CA ASN A 50 -4.93 15.03 -19.18
C ASN A 50 -4.93 14.58 -17.71
N LEU A 51 -5.06 15.51 -16.76
CA LEU A 51 -5.18 15.21 -15.33
C LEU A 51 -6.38 14.28 -15.07
N ASN A 52 -7.54 14.60 -15.64
CA ASN A 52 -8.76 13.80 -15.52
C ASN A 52 -8.66 12.43 -16.22
N MET A 53 -7.72 12.26 -17.16
CA MET A 53 -7.43 11.00 -17.84
C MET A 53 -6.35 10.17 -17.13
N ASP A 54 -5.89 10.59 -15.93
CA ASP A 54 -4.75 10.01 -15.21
C ASP A 54 -3.42 10.08 -15.99
N GLU A 55 -3.34 10.94 -17.00
CA GLU A 55 -2.14 11.18 -17.81
C GLU A 55 -1.26 12.23 -17.13
N PHE A 56 -0.84 11.94 -15.89
CA PHE A 56 -0.22 12.91 -14.99
C PHE A 56 1.06 13.55 -15.55
N ASP A 57 1.88 12.79 -16.26
CA ASP A 57 3.10 13.32 -16.89
C ASP A 57 2.77 14.33 -18.00
N LYS A 58 1.74 14.06 -18.82
CA LYS A 58 1.27 15.00 -19.85
C LYS A 58 0.62 16.23 -19.22
N ALA A 59 -0.20 16.04 -18.18
CA ALA A 59 -0.83 17.13 -17.45
C ALA A 59 0.23 18.07 -16.84
N MET A 60 1.21 17.50 -16.15
CA MET A 60 2.34 18.23 -15.56
C MET A 60 3.14 19.00 -16.62
N HIS A 61 3.40 18.39 -17.78
CA HIS A 61 4.08 19.07 -18.89
C HIS A 61 3.30 20.32 -19.36
N TYR A 62 1.99 20.22 -19.56
CA TYR A 62 1.17 21.38 -19.93
C TYR A 62 1.13 22.44 -18.82
N TYR A 63 1.03 22.06 -17.55
CA TYR A 63 1.12 23.02 -16.45
C TYR A 63 2.48 23.73 -16.38
N GLN A 64 3.58 23.05 -16.67
CA GLN A 64 4.90 23.68 -16.75
C GLN A 64 4.99 24.69 -17.90
N ILE A 65 4.41 24.37 -19.06
CA ILE A 65 4.28 25.33 -20.16
C ILE A 65 3.46 26.54 -19.69
N ALA A 66 2.28 26.32 -19.09
CA ALA A 66 1.45 27.40 -18.59
C ALA A 66 2.21 28.27 -17.58
N LEU A 67 2.92 27.67 -16.61
CA LEU A 67 3.71 28.37 -15.60
C LEU A 67 4.79 29.28 -16.22
N LYS A 68 5.43 28.83 -17.31
CA LYS A 68 6.46 29.61 -18.00
C LYS A 68 5.92 30.91 -18.60
N TYR A 69 4.66 30.91 -19.05
CA TYR A 69 4.06 32.03 -19.77
C TYR A 69 3.06 32.84 -18.92
N ASN A 70 2.67 32.33 -17.76
CA ASN A 70 1.70 32.95 -16.89
C ASN A 70 2.36 34.05 -16.04
N ILE A 71 1.88 35.28 -16.18
CA ILE A 71 2.37 36.43 -15.43
C ILE A 71 1.35 36.70 -14.30
N GLY A 72 1.67 36.28 -13.06
CA GLY A 72 0.93 36.69 -11.87
C GLY A 72 -0.13 35.72 -11.33
N LYS A 73 -0.15 34.46 -11.76
CA LYS A 73 -1.03 33.37 -11.22
C LYS A 73 -0.24 32.09 -10.93
N ASP A 74 1.00 32.23 -10.51
CA ASP A 74 1.98 31.14 -10.45
C ASP A 74 1.67 30.10 -9.38
N GLN A 75 0.99 30.51 -8.30
CA GLN A 75 0.74 29.65 -7.14
C GLN A 75 -0.28 28.54 -7.45
N ASP A 76 -1.36 28.85 -8.19
CA ASP A 76 -2.37 27.86 -8.58
C ASP A 76 -1.77 26.77 -9.50
N ILE A 77 -0.97 27.19 -10.49
CA ILE A 77 -0.32 26.26 -11.41
C ILE A 77 0.73 25.41 -10.69
N LYS A 78 1.52 25.98 -9.77
CA LYS A 78 2.47 25.21 -8.96
C LYS A 78 1.76 24.14 -8.11
N SER A 79 0.63 24.49 -7.48
CA SER A 79 -0.18 23.52 -6.74
C SER A 79 -0.70 22.41 -7.64
N LYS A 80 -1.14 22.72 -8.86
CA LYS A 80 -1.57 21.72 -9.85
C LYS A 80 -0.44 20.80 -10.31
N ILE A 81 0.79 21.31 -10.45
CA ILE A 81 1.98 20.48 -10.72
C ILE A 81 2.25 19.53 -9.55
N GLN A 82 2.17 20.02 -8.31
CA GLN A 82 2.35 19.17 -7.13
C GLN A 82 1.27 18.09 -7.07
N LEU A 83 0.00 18.46 -7.30
CA LEU A 83 -1.11 17.51 -7.37
C LEU A 83 -0.85 16.41 -8.41
N CYS A 84 -0.31 16.73 -9.59
CA CYS A 84 0.03 15.71 -10.59
C CYS A 84 1.05 14.69 -10.04
N ASN A 85 2.08 15.14 -9.34
CA ASN A 85 3.07 14.24 -8.73
C ASN A 85 2.45 13.37 -7.63
N ASP A 86 1.62 13.98 -6.79
CA ASP A 86 0.95 13.29 -5.69
C ASP A 86 -0.01 12.22 -6.20
N LEU A 87 -0.83 12.54 -7.21
CA LEU A 87 -1.75 11.58 -7.84
C LEU A 87 -1.01 10.50 -8.64
N LYS A 88 0.13 10.83 -9.26
CA LYS A 88 0.98 9.83 -9.91
C LYS A 88 1.53 8.82 -8.91
N GLY A 89 2.03 9.29 -7.77
CA GLY A 89 2.49 8.43 -6.68
C GLY A 89 1.35 7.57 -6.13
N SER A 90 0.17 8.18 -5.95
CA SER A 90 -1.05 7.50 -5.51
C SER A 90 -1.49 6.37 -6.45
N LEU A 91 -1.53 6.63 -7.77
CA LEU A 91 -1.81 5.60 -8.78
C LEU A 91 -0.79 4.46 -8.74
N PHE A 92 0.50 4.77 -8.63
CA PHE A 92 1.55 3.77 -8.52
C PHE A 92 1.36 2.89 -7.28
N ALA A 93 1.15 3.51 -6.11
CA ALA A 93 0.90 2.80 -4.86
C ALA A 93 -0.33 1.90 -4.95
N TYR A 94 -1.45 2.41 -5.48
CA TYR A 94 -2.66 1.62 -5.64
C TYR A 94 -2.45 0.37 -6.51
N ASN A 95 -1.79 0.53 -7.66
CA ASN A 95 -1.51 -0.58 -8.57
C ASN A 95 -0.52 -1.59 -7.98
N ALA A 96 0.51 -1.11 -7.29
CA ALA A 96 1.48 -1.97 -6.61
C ALA A 96 0.82 -2.77 -5.47
N GLY A 97 -0.09 -2.14 -4.71
CA GLY A 97 -0.89 -2.82 -3.68
C GLY A 97 -1.76 -3.94 -4.27
N LEU A 98 -2.39 -3.71 -5.43
CA LEU A 98 -3.16 -4.75 -6.13
C LEU A 98 -2.30 -5.93 -6.56
N ASP A 99 -1.09 -5.68 -7.07
CA ASP A 99 -0.15 -6.75 -7.45
C ASP A 99 0.31 -7.58 -6.25
N LEU A 100 0.62 -6.93 -5.11
CA LEU A 100 0.98 -7.59 -3.86
C LEU A 100 -0.17 -8.43 -3.29
N LEU A 101 -1.38 -7.89 -3.32
CA LEU A 101 -2.60 -8.61 -2.90
C LEU A 101 -2.80 -9.87 -3.74
N ASN A 102 -2.65 -9.79 -5.07
CA ASN A 102 -2.74 -10.94 -5.97
C ASN A 102 -1.66 -12.00 -5.68
N LYS A 103 -0.48 -11.56 -5.23
CA LYS A 103 0.62 -12.44 -4.78
C LYS A 103 0.41 -13.00 -3.38
N LYS A 104 -0.68 -12.64 -2.70
CA LYS A 104 -0.99 -12.97 -1.30
C LYS A 104 0.01 -12.41 -0.29
N ASP A 105 0.76 -11.38 -0.68
CA ASP A 105 1.65 -10.65 0.22
C ASP A 105 0.84 -9.55 0.93
N TYR A 106 -0.04 -10.00 1.83
CA TYR A 106 -1.06 -9.13 2.43
C TYR A 106 -0.46 -8.00 3.28
N VAL A 107 0.64 -8.26 3.99
CA VAL A 107 1.30 -7.25 4.84
C VAL A 107 1.86 -6.12 3.99
N GLU A 108 2.57 -6.47 2.91
CA GLU A 108 3.15 -5.48 2.02
C GLU A 108 2.07 -4.77 1.18
N ALA A 109 0.98 -5.47 0.84
CA ALA A 109 -0.19 -4.87 0.21
C ALA A 109 -0.84 -3.80 1.10
N ILE A 110 -1.10 -4.10 2.39
CA ILE A 110 -1.65 -3.14 3.37
C ILE A 110 -0.77 -1.89 3.43
N ARG A 111 0.55 -2.08 3.62
CA ARG A 111 1.51 -0.97 3.69
C ARG A 111 1.49 -0.12 2.41
N THR A 112 1.46 -0.79 1.25
CA THR A 112 1.51 -0.13 -0.05
C THR A 112 0.22 0.66 -0.34
N PHE A 113 -0.95 0.10 -0.06
CA PHE A 113 -2.22 0.84 -0.15
C PHE A 113 -2.27 2.04 0.79
N GLY A 114 -1.57 1.98 1.93
CA GLY A 114 -1.44 3.10 2.87
C GLY A 114 -0.74 4.35 2.29
N TYR A 115 0.00 4.23 1.19
CA TYR A 115 0.61 5.37 0.49
C TYR A 115 -0.32 6.07 -0.51
N VAL A 116 -1.53 5.54 -0.76
CA VAL A 116 -2.51 6.19 -1.64
C VAL A 116 -2.96 7.50 -1.01
N ASN A 117 -2.83 8.60 -1.75
CA ASN A 117 -3.02 9.94 -1.21
C ASN A 117 -4.53 10.24 -1.03
N PRO A 118 -4.98 10.82 0.11
CA PRO A 118 -6.37 11.25 0.30
C PRO A 118 -6.92 12.21 -0.77
N GLN A 119 -6.06 12.97 -1.45
CA GLN A 119 -6.45 13.84 -2.57
C GLN A 119 -6.81 13.06 -3.85
N ASP A 120 -6.40 11.78 -3.95
CA ASP A 120 -6.82 10.88 -5.02
C ASP A 120 -8.17 10.25 -4.67
N GLU A 121 -9.23 11.05 -4.70
CA GLU A 121 -10.58 10.61 -4.33
C GLU A 121 -11.05 9.37 -5.12
N LYS A 122 -10.53 9.20 -6.35
CA LYS A 122 -10.83 8.05 -7.21
C LYS A 122 -10.31 6.73 -6.63
N ARG A 123 -9.17 6.75 -5.95
CA ARG A 123 -8.50 5.53 -5.47
C ARG A 123 -8.44 5.40 -3.97
N TYR A 124 -8.48 6.51 -3.23
CA TYR A 124 -8.28 6.49 -1.78
C TYR A 124 -9.25 5.56 -1.07
N ASN A 125 -10.56 5.73 -1.29
CA ASN A 125 -11.57 4.87 -0.66
C ASN A 125 -11.46 3.41 -1.10
N LEU A 126 -11.07 3.18 -2.36
CA LEU A 126 -10.82 1.82 -2.86
C LEU A 126 -9.61 1.19 -2.18
N ALA A 127 -8.54 1.97 -1.96
CA ALA A 127 -7.34 1.53 -1.24
C ALA A 127 -7.67 1.20 0.21
N GLN A 128 -8.45 2.03 0.90
CA GLN A 128 -8.89 1.75 2.28
C GLN A 128 -9.73 0.47 2.36
N ALA A 129 -10.65 0.25 1.41
CA ALA A 129 -11.38 -1.01 1.33
C ALA A 129 -10.46 -2.21 1.08
N LYS A 130 -9.43 -2.05 0.24
CA LYS A 130 -8.43 -3.09 -0.01
C LYS A 130 -7.50 -3.35 1.17
N ILE A 131 -7.24 -2.37 2.02
CA ILE A 131 -6.53 -2.56 3.29
C ILE A 131 -7.35 -3.48 4.19
N ALA A 132 -8.63 -3.16 4.43
CA ALA A 132 -9.51 -3.99 5.25
C ALA A 132 -9.62 -5.43 4.71
N GLU A 133 -9.80 -5.59 3.39
CA GLU A 133 -9.80 -6.91 2.74
C GLU A 133 -8.47 -7.67 2.96
N SER A 134 -7.33 -6.98 2.85
CA SER A 134 -6.01 -7.59 3.04
C SER A 134 -5.77 -7.99 4.49
N GLU A 135 -6.27 -7.23 5.46
CA GLU A 135 -6.22 -7.56 6.89
C GLU A 135 -7.02 -8.84 7.19
N GLU A 136 -8.24 -8.93 6.67
CA GLU A 136 -9.09 -10.14 6.81
C GLU A 136 -8.40 -11.37 6.20
N LEU A 137 -7.87 -11.25 4.97
CA LEU A 137 -7.18 -12.34 4.28
C LEU A 137 -5.87 -12.76 4.98
N TYR A 138 -5.16 -11.80 5.59
CA TYR A 138 -3.98 -12.09 6.40
C TYR A 138 -4.33 -12.96 7.60
N VAL A 139 -5.38 -12.58 8.35
CA VAL A 139 -5.87 -13.33 9.51
C VAL A 139 -6.32 -14.73 9.08
N GLU A 140 -7.12 -14.83 8.02
CA GLU A 140 -7.59 -16.12 7.49
C GLU A 140 -6.42 -17.05 7.12
N SER A 141 -5.44 -16.54 6.38
CA SER A 141 -4.23 -17.28 5.97
C SER A 141 -3.42 -17.79 7.17
N LYS A 142 -3.30 -16.98 8.23
CA LYS A 142 -2.62 -17.37 9.47
C LYS A 142 -3.39 -18.45 10.22
N ILE A 143 -4.72 -18.34 10.31
CA ILE A 143 -5.58 -19.36 10.91
C ILE A 143 -5.49 -20.68 10.13
N GLU A 144 -5.54 -20.65 8.80
CA GLU A 144 -5.40 -21.84 7.95
C GLU A 144 -4.04 -22.51 8.16
N SER A 145 -2.96 -21.73 8.16
CA SER A 145 -1.61 -22.23 8.44
C SER A 145 -1.53 -22.87 9.83
N ALA A 146 -2.12 -22.24 10.85
CA ALA A 146 -2.14 -22.79 12.20
C ALA A 146 -2.92 -24.11 12.29
N LYS A 147 -4.07 -24.22 11.59
CA LYS A 147 -4.82 -25.48 11.47
C LYS A 147 -3.97 -26.58 10.84
N TYR A 148 -3.28 -26.28 9.73
CA TYR A 148 -2.37 -27.23 9.08
C TYR A 148 -1.31 -27.77 10.06
N TYR A 149 -0.61 -26.90 10.80
CA TYR A 149 0.39 -27.37 11.76
C TYR A 149 -0.20 -28.18 12.91
N ARG A 150 -1.40 -27.82 13.37
CA ARG A 150 -2.12 -28.55 14.42
C ARG A 150 -2.51 -29.96 13.95
N GLU A 151 -3.02 -30.09 12.73
CA GLU A 151 -3.35 -31.39 12.12
C GLU A 151 -2.14 -32.33 11.96
N HIS A 152 -0.93 -31.77 11.98
CA HIS A 152 0.34 -32.51 11.92
C HIS A 152 1.04 -32.59 13.29
N ASP A 153 0.27 -32.52 14.39
CA ASP A 153 0.72 -32.58 15.79
C ASP A 153 1.80 -31.52 16.16
N ASN A 154 1.98 -30.49 15.34
CA ASN A 154 2.95 -29.43 15.56
C ASN A 154 2.30 -28.23 16.25
N TYR A 155 1.77 -28.47 17.44
CA TYR A 155 1.03 -27.47 18.23
C TYR A 155 1.86 -26.23 18.56
N VAL A 156 3.16 -26.39 18.78
CA VAL A 156 4.05 -25.25 19.09
C VAL A 156 4.10 -24.25 17.92
N GLN A 157 4.23 -24.73 16.69
CA GLN A 157 4.21 -23.85 15.51
C GLN A 157 2.81 -23.30 15.24
N ALA A 158 1.76 -24.10 15.41
CA ALA A 158 0.38 -23.65 15.27
C ALA A 158 0.08 -22.45 16.20
N ILE A 159 0.43 -22.58 17.49
CA ILE A 159 0.26 -21.51 18.48
C ILE A 159 1.13 -20.29 18.13
N LYS A 160 2.38 -20.50 17.69
CA LYS A 160 3.27 -19.40 17.29
C LYS A 160 2.67 -18.58 16.14
N ILE A 161 2.07 -19.23 15.15
CA ILE A 161 1.44 -18.56 14.01
C ILE A 161 0.22 -17.74 14.46
N LEU A 162 -0.63 -18.29 15.34
CA LEU A 162 -1.79 -17.55 15.86
C LEU A 162 -1.37 -16.33 16.68
N LYS A 163 -0.23 -16.38 17.37
CA LYS A 163 0.30 -15.22 18.11
C LYS A 163 0.69 -14.05 17.20
N LEU A 164 1.09 -14.32 15.95
CA LEU A 164 1.35 -13.24 14.97
C LEU A 164 0.08 -12.41 14.67
N ILE A 165 -1.11 -13.02 14.77
CA ILE A 165 -2.37 -12.27 14.65
C ILE A 165 -2.53 -11.32 15.84
N LEU A 166 -2.17 -11.76 17.05
CA LEU A 166 -2.29 -10.97 18.27
C LEU A 166 -1.23 -9.87 18.41
N ASP A 167 -0.12 -9.98 17.69
CA ASP A 167 0.89 -8.92 17.59
C ASP A 167 0.29 -7.68 16.88
N ASP A 168 -0.60 -7.89 15.90
CA ASP A 168 -1.27 -6.84 15.12
C ASP A 168 -2.65 -6.45 15.69
N ASP A 169 -3.47 -7.45 16.08
CA ASP A 169 -4.78 -7.29 16.73
C ASP A 169 -4.81 -8.05 18.07
N PRO A 170 -4.37 -7.40 19.18
CA PRO A 170 -4.35 -8.02 20.51
C PRO A 170 -5.74 -8.44 21.01
N ASN A 171 -6.82 -7.94 20.40
CA ASN A 171 -8.19 -8.24 20.79
C ASN A 171 -8.87 -9.27 19.88
N ASN A 172 -8.11 -9.96 19.02
CA ASN A 172 -8.66 -10.98 18.15
C ASN A 172 -9.16 -12.20 18.95
N GLU A 173 -10.47 -12.25 19.20
CA GLU A 173 -11.08 -13.30 20.01
C GLU A 173 -10.96 -14.70 19.37
N THR A 174 -10.97 -14.79 18.05
CA THR A 174 -10.77 -16.05 17.32
C THR A 174 -9.37 -16.61 17.57
N ALA A 175 -8.33 -15.79 17.42
CA ALA A 175 -6.95 -16.22 17.67
C ALA A 175 -6.71 -16.59 19.14
N LYS A 176 -7.24 -15.82 20.10
CA LYS A 176 -7.18 -16.16 21.54
C LYS A 176 -7.83 -17.50 21.84
N SER A 177 -9.03 -17.74 21.29
CA SER A 177 -9.78 -18.98 21.49
C SER A 177 -9.01 -20.20 20.93
N LEU A 178 -8.50 -20.07 19.69
CA LEU A 178 -7.72 -21.14 19.06
C LEU A 178 -6.40 -21.42 19.80
N ILE A 179 -5.70 -20.40 20.30
CA ILE A 179 -4.49 -20.61 21.12
C ILE A 179 -4.83 -21.43 22.36
N THR A 180 -5.88 -21.05 23.08
CA THR A 180 -6.33 -21.76 24.29
C THR A 180 -6.67 -23.22 23.97
N GLN A 181 -7.38 -23.46 22.87
CA GLN A 181 -7.70 -24.81 22.40
C GLN A 181 -6.44 -25.61 22.07
N TYR A 182 -5.51 -25.03 21.31
CA TYR A 182 -4.30 -25.73 20.86
C TYR A 182 -3.32 -25.99 22.00
N GLU A 183 -3.32 -25.16 23.05
CA GLU A 183 -2.57 -25.41 24.28
C GLU A 183 -3.13 -26.63 25.02
N ALA A 184 -4.45 -26.74 25.14
CA ALA A 184 -5.10 -27.91 25.73
C ALA A 184 -4.86 -29.19 24.91
N ASP A 185 -5.00 -29.11 23.59
CA ASP A 185 -4.74 -30.24 22.67
C ASP A 185 -3.29 -30.71 22.77
N LYS A 186 -2.32 -29.78 22.82
CA LYS A 186 -0.90 -30.08 23.00
C LYS A 186 -0.64 -30.85 24.30
N ASP A 187 -1.23 -30.39 25.41
CA ASP A 187 -1.05 -31.03 26.72
C ASP A 187 -1.67 -32.44 26.75
N ALA A 188 -2.84 -32.62 26.13
CA ALA A 188 -3.47 -33.93 25.96
C ALA A 188 -2.61 -34.86 25.10
N TYR A 189 -2.08 -34.36 23.98
CA TYR A 189 -1.18 -35.09 23.09
C TYR A 189 0.08 -35.57 23.82
N LEU A 190 0.73 -34.68 24.58
CA LEU A 190 1.93 -35.02 25.34
C LEU A 190 1.63 -36.07 26.43
N LYS A 191 0.53 -35.93 27.17
CA LYS A 191 0.10 -36.93 28.16
C LYS A 191 -0.15 -38.29 27.52
N ALA A 192 -0.86 -38.35 26.41
CA ALA A 192 -1.13 -39.59 25.69
C ALA A 192 0.16 -40.25 25.18
N LYS A 193 1.08 -39.45 24.64
CA LYS A 193 2.39 -39.94 24.16
C LYS A 193 3.26 -40.49 25.29
N THR A 194 3.33 -39.80 26.41
CA THR A 194 4.06 -40.26 27.60
C THR A 194 3.44 -41.54 28.18
N ALA A 195 2.11 -41.59 28.31
CA ALA A 195 1.42 -42.78 28.80
C ALA A 195 1.66 -44.00 27.88
N LYS A 196 1.65 -43.80 26.56
CA LYS A 196 1.96 -44.86 25.60
C LYS A 196 3.39 -45.37 25.74
N TYR A 197 4.37 -44.46 25.86
CA TYR A 197 5.77 -44.83 26.07
C TYR A 197 5.96 -45.65 27.37
N GLN A 198 5.34 -45.21 28.47
CA GLN A 198 5.40 -45.92 29.74
C GLN A 198 4.77 -47.32 29.65
N ALA A 199 3.59 -47.43 29.03
CA ALA A 199 2.93 -48.71 28.83
C ALA A 199 3.75 -49.68 27.98
N GLU A 200 4.41 -49.19 26.92
CA GLU A 200 5.31 -49.98 26.09
C GLU A 200 6.56 -50.43 26.86
N GLU A 201 7.13 -49.57 27.70
CA GLU A 201 8.29 -49.90 28.53
C GLU A 201 7.95 -50.95 29.60
N ASP A 202 6.82 -50.78 30.30
CA ASP A 202 6.34 -51.73 31.30
C ASP A 202 6.01 -53.10 30.69
N ALA A 203 5.39 -53.11 29.50
CA ALA A 203 5.15 -54.34 28.75
C ALA A 203 6.46 -55.06 28.38
N ARG A 204 7.49 -54.31 27.94
CA ARG A 204 8.82 -54.87 27.66
C ARG A 204 9.50 -55.43 28.91
N ARG A 205 9.43 -54.72 30.04
CA ARG A 205 9.98 -55.18 31.33
C ARG A 205 9.31 -56.45 31.80
N LYS A 206 7.97 -56.51 31.74
CA LYS A 206 7.20 -57.70 32.11
C LYS A 206 7.56 -58.90 31.24
N ALA A 207 7.60 -58.74 29.92
CA ALA A 207 7.98 -59.81 29.00
C ALA A 207 9.42 -60.32 29.23
N ALA A 208 10.35 -59.42 29.58
CA ALA A 208 11.73 -59.80 29.90
C ALA A 208 11.83 -60.58 31.23
N LEU A 209 11.03 -60.22 32.24
CA LEU A 209 10.95 -60.95 33.50
C LEU A 209 10.37 -62.36 33.29
N GLU A 210 9.25 -62.46 32.58
CA GLU A 210 8.61 -63.74 32.27
C GLU A 210 9.56 -64.66 31.49
N LYS A 211 10.30 -64.11 30.52
CA LYS A 211 11.33 -64.86 29.78
C LYS A 211 12.45 -65.37 30.71
N ARG A 212 12.97 -64.51 31.60
CA ARG A 212 14.03 -64.89 32.55
C ARG A 212 13.55 -65.95 33.54
N GLU A 213 12.32 -65.86 34.02
CA GLU A 213 11.72 -66.87 34.89
C GLU A 213 11.59 -68.22 34.18
N ALA A 214 11.16 -68.22 32.91
CA ALA A 214 11.11 -69.43 32.10
C ALA A 214 12.50 -70.06 31.88
N GLU A 215 13.53 -69.23 31.62
CA GLU A 215 14.93 -69.68 31.48
C GLU A 215 15.47 -70.28 32.79
N ILE A 216 15.22 -69.63 33.93
CA ILE A 216 15.61 -70.14 35.25
C ILE A 216 14.94 -71.50 35.52
N LYS A 217 13.64 -71.60 35.24
CA LYS A 217 12.89 -72.85 35.43
C LYS A 217 13.44 -73.98 34.55
N ALA A 218 13.69 -73.70 33.27
CA ALA A 218 14.30 -74.67 32.36
C ALA A 218 15.69 -75.12 32.82
N TRP A 219 16.51 -74.21 33.35
CA TRP A 219 17.81 -74.54 33.92
C TRP A 219 17.68 -75.43 35.17
N GLN A 220 16.77 -75.09 36.10
CA GLN A 220 16.51 -75.89 37.30
C GLN A 220 16.06 -77.32 36.95
N ASP A 221 15.14 -77.45 36.00
CA ASP A 221 14.68 -78.75 35.52
C ASP A 221 15.84 -79.56 34.90
N SER A 222 16.75 -78.92 34.15
CA SER A 222 17.90 -79.59 33.54
C SER A 222 18.91 -80.17 34.54
N ILE A 223 19.00 -79.60 35.74
CA ILE A 223 19.88 -80.08 36.81
C ILE A 223 19.27 -81.28 37.53
N LYS A 224 17.94 -81.30 37.70
CA LYS A 224 17.23 -82.34 38.45
C LYS A 224 17.29 -83.73 37.78
N TYR A 225 17.51 -83.79 36.47
CA TYR A 225 17.56 -85.03 35.69
C TYR A 225 19.00 -85.46 35.29
N ARG A 226 20.03 -84.87 35.92
CA ARG A 226 21.42 -85.34 35.85
C ARG A 226 21.79 -86.10 37.13
#